data_AF-A0A662BAR1-F1
#
_entry.id   AF-A0A662BAR1-F1
#
_cell.length_a   1.000
_cell.length_b   1.000
_cell.length_c   1.000
_cell.angle_alpha   90.00
_cell.angle_beta   90.00
_cell.angle_gamma   90.00
#
_symmetry.space_group_name_H-M   'P 1'
#
loop_
_entity.id
_entity.type
_entity.pdbx_description
1 polymer ?
#
loop_
_entity_poly.entity_id
_entity_poly.type
_entity_poly.pdbx_seq_one_letter_code
_entity_poly.pdbx_strand_id
1 'polypeptide(L)'
;MKKIILSILTFTLLLSFGSMGQIIDDTPQDGLFTADDQMLEKEPIPYPSIRKADIMWSKRVWREIDFRQKFNQKFYFPIDPQQNWKSFIVIVLDALKEGELTAYDISNTDELLIPLTYNEIIARETFEDHRVMRRSYPPYEEYDTVIYTQFQPTQVMRLRIKEDWYFDRQRSQMMVRIQALCPVMIKERNGEEVTSP
;
A
#
# COMPACT_ATOMS: atom_id res chain seq x y z
N MET A 1 -52.99 -25.42 -23.04
CA MET A 1 -53.02 -23.94 -22.99
C MET A 1 -52.60 -23.38 -21.63
N LYS A 2 -53.24 -23.75 -20.50
CA LYS A 2 -52.87 -23.26 -19.16
C LYS A 2 -51.40 -23.48 -18.75
N LYS A 3 -50.81 -24.64 -19.09
CA LYS A 3 -49.41 -24.98 -18.76
C LYS A 3 -48.38 -24.17 -19.58
N ILE A 4 -48.75 -23.73 -20.78
CA ILE A 4 -47.88 -22.93 -21.67
C ILE A 4 -47.88 -21.46 -21.20
N ILE A 5 -49.03 -20.96 -20.78
CA ILE A 5 -49.14 -19.62 -20.19
C ILE A 5 -48.33 -19.55 -18.89
N LEU A 6 -48.38 -20.61 -18.06
CA LEU A 6 -47.60 -20.67 -16.83
C LEU A 6 -46.09 -20.71 -17.09
N SER A 7 -45.63 -21.45 -18.10
CA SER A 7 -44.19 -21.52 -18.42
C SER A 7 -43.64 -20.20 -18.98
N ILE A 8 -44.45 -19.47 -19.77
CA ILE A 8 -44.08 -18.16 -20.27
C ILE A 8 -43.99 -17.14 -19.13
N LEU A 9 -44.94 -17.19 -18.18
CA LEU A 9 -44.94 -16.31 -17.00
C LEU A 9 -43.73 -16.57 -16.08
N THR A 10 -43.34 -17.83 -15.89
CA THR A 10 -42.15 -18.17 -15.09
C THR A 10 -40.86 -17.78 -15.80
N PHE A 11 -40.84 -17.84 -17.14
CA PHE A 11 -39.68 -17.45 -17.93
C PHE A 11 -39.48 -15.93 -17.94
N THR A 12 -40.54 -15.14 -18.02
CA THR A 12 -40.47 -13.67 -17.89
C THR A 12 -40.11 -13.23 -16.47
N LEU A 13 -40.53 -13.97 -15.44
CA LEU A 13 -40.13 -13.68 -14.06
C LEU A 13 -38.63 -13.96 -13.80
N LEU A 14 -38.06 -14.97 -14.45
CA LEU A 14 -36.62 -15.27 -14.36
C LEU A 14 -35.73 -14.25 -15.08
N LEU A 15 -36.26 -13.56 -16.11
CA LEU A 15 -35.55 -12.49 -16.84
C LEU A 15 -35.51 -11.15 -16.09
N SER A 16 -36.26 -11.00 -15.00
CA SER A 16 -36.42 -9.71 -14.30
C SER A 16 -35.39 -9.46 -13.18
N PHE A 17 -34.45 -10.38 -12.93
CA PHE A 17 -33.44 -10.27 -11.85
C PHE A 17 -32.16 -9.51 -12.24
N GLY A 18 -32.25 -8.57 -13.19
CA GLY A 18 -31.09 -7.87 -13.76
C GLY A 18 -31.08 -6.35 -13.59
N SER A 19 -31.78 -5.79 -12.60
CA SER A 19 -31.66 -4.36 -12.29
C SER A 19 -30.49 -4.12 -11.34
N MET A 20 -29.28 -4.02 -11.88
CA MET A 20 -28.17 -3.36 -11.18
C MET A 20 -28.52 -1.87 -11.11
N GLY A 21 -28.94 -1.37 -9.95
CA GLY A 21 -29.11 0.07 -9.76
C GLY A 21 -27.79 0.78 -10.05
N GLN A 22 -27.76 1.72 -10.97
CA GLN A 22 -26.63 2.64 -11.08
C GLN A 22 -26.62 3.51 -9.83
N ILE A 23 -25.61 3.33 -8.99
CA ILE A 23 -25.26 4.31 -7.95
C ILE A 23 -24.69 5.50 -8.72
N ILE A 24 -25.54 6.48 -9.01
CA ILE A 24 -25.09 7.78 -9.51
C ILE A 24 -24.59 8.51 -8.26
N ASP A 25 -23.31 8.31 -7.95
CA ASP A 25 -22.62 9.08 -6.92
C ASP A 25 -22.26 10.46 -7.50
N ASP A 26 -23.28 11.24 -7.87
CA ASP A 26 -23.08 12.65 -8.24
C ASP A 26 -22.87 13.44 -6.95
N THR A 27 -21.64 13.39 -6.44
CA THR A 27 -21.23 14.31 -5.39
C THR A 27 -21.37 15.75 -5.91
N PRO A 28 -21.89 16.69 -5.12
CA PRO A 28 -22.04 18.07 -5.56
C PRO A 28 -20.66 18.63 -5.91
N GLN A 29 -20.51 19.13 -7.14
CA GLN A 29 -19.26 19.70 -7.62
C GLN A 29 -18.92 20.99 -6.84
N ASP A 30 -17.93 20.89 -5.95
CA ASP A 30 -17.38 22.04 -5.22
C ASP A 30 -16.12 22.56 -5.94
N GLY A 31 -16.30 23.51 -6.86
CA GLY A 31 -15.17 24.14 -7.55
C GLY A 31 -15.51 24.81 -8.89
N LEU A 32 -14.58 25.63 -9.39
CA LEU A 32 -14.68 26.30 -10.70
C LEU A 32 -14.33 25.37 -11.88
N PHE A 33 -13.67 24.25 -11.62
CA PHE A 33 -13.27 23.25 -12.60
C PHE A 33 -13.73 21.88 -12.14
N THR A 34 -14.07 20.99 -13.06
CA THR A 34 -14.33 19.57 -12.75
C THR A 34 -12.99 18.95 -12.35
N ALA A 35 -12.92 18.37 -11.15
CA ALA A 35 -11.69 17.81 -10.58
C ALA A 35 -11.05 16.73 -11.48
N ASP A 36 -11.84 16.19 -12.42
CA ASP A 36 -11.47 15.10 -13.31
C ASP A 36 -10.55 15.52 -14.48
N ASP A 37 -10.48 16.81 -14.82
CA ASP A 37 -9.79 17.26 -16.04
C ASP A 37 -8.24 17.28 -15.94
N GLN A 38 -7.66 17.29 -14.73
CA GLN A 38 -6.21 17.51 -14.56
C GLN A 38 -5.38 16.24 -14.32
N MET A 39 -6.01 15.11 -14.00
CA MET A 39 -5.32 13.86 -13.65
C MET A 39 -5.67 12.70 -14.57
N LEU A 40 -5.92 12.99 -15.86
CA LEU A 40 -5.97 12.02 -16.96
C LEU A 40 -5.13 10.78 -16.64
N GLU A 41 -5.79 9.62 -16.59
CA GLU A 41 -5.19 8.28 -16.46
C GLU A 41 -4.07 8.13 -17.49
N LYS A 42 -2.87 8.59 -17.15
CA LYS A 42 -1.69 8.43 -17.98
C LYS A 42 -1.12 7.07 -17.66
N GLU A 43 -1.33 6.15 -18.59
CA GLU A 43 -0.67 4.85 -18.53
C GLU A 43 0.85 5.04 -18.44
N PRO A 44 1.54 4.36 -17.50
CA PRO A 44 2.98 4.40 -17.41
C PRO A 44 3.63 3.91 -18.71
N ILE A 45 4.69 4.59 -19.15
CA ILE A 45 5.46 4.16 -20.32
C ILE A 45 6.09 2.80 -19.99
N PRO A 46 5.86 1.76 -20.81
CA PRO A 46 6.41 0.44 -20.54
C PRO A 46 7.94 0.45 -20.66
N TYR A 47 8.60 -0.34 -19.81
CA TYR A 47 10.03 -0.54 -19.91
C TYR A 47 10.40 -1.18 -21.25
N PRO A 48 11.57 -0.83 -21.81
CA PRO A 48 12.07 -1.51 -22.99
C PRO A 48 12.32 -2.99 -22.73
N SER A 49 12.15 -3.81 -23.76
CA SER A 49 12.56 -5.21 -23.72
C SER A 49 14.09 -5.29 -23.59
N ILE A 50 14.55 -6.18 -22.72
CA ILE A 50 15.97 -6.39 -22.46
C ILE A 50 16.35 -7.83 -22.79
N ARG A 51 17.47 -8.01 -23.48
CA ARG A 51 18.07 -9.33 -23.71
C ARG A 51 19.28 -9.48 -22.81
N LYS A 52 19.40 -10.63 -22.14
CA LYS A 52 20.53 -10.91 -21.22
C LYS A 52 21.90 -10.70 -21.86
N ALA A 53 22.04 -10.99 -23.16
CA ALA A 53 23.30 -10.83 -23.90
C ALA A 53 23.73 -9.37 -24.12
N ASP A 54 22.81 -8.41 -24.01
CA ASP A 54 23.08 -6.99 -24.23
C ASP A 54 23.43 -6.25 -22.93
N ILE A 55 23.27 -6.91 -21.78
CA ILE A 55 23.66 -6.37 -20.48
C ILE A 55 25.16 -6.60 -20.29
N MET A 56 25.95 -5.53 -20.39
CA MET A 56 27.40 -5.62 -20.18
C MET A 56 27.77 -5.61 -18.70
N TRP A 57 26.98 -4.91 -17.90
CA TRP A 57 27.18 -4.76 -16.47
C TRP A 57 25.84 -4.61 -15.79
N SER A 58 25.69 -5.21 -14.62
CA SER A 58 24.56 -4.98 -13.74
C SER A 58 24.99 -4.98 -12.28
N LYS A 59 24.29 -4.18 -11.47
CA LYS A 59 24.45 -4.13 -10.02
C LYS A 59 23.11 -3.87 -9.37
N ARG A 60 22.81 -4.66 -8.34
CA ARG A 60 21.66 -4.44 -7.47
C ARG A 60 22.05 -3.48 -6.35
N VAL A 61 21.26 -2.44 -6.15
CA VAL A 61 21.48 -1.43 -5.11
C VAL A 61 20.20 -1.19 -4.32
N TRP A 62 20.40 -0.83 -3.05
CA TRP A 62 19.33 -0.36 -2.18
C TRP A 62 19.49 1.14 -2.00
N ARG A 63 18.45 1.89 -2.39
CA ARG A 63 18.39 3.34 -2.22
C ARG A 63 17.39 3.68 -1.14
N GLU A 64 17.77 4.53 -0.20
CA GLU A 64 16.87 5.00 0.86
C GLU A 64 16.41 6.43 0.54
N ILE A 65 15.10 6.64 0.61
CA ILE A 65 14.46 7.95 0.50
C ILE A 65 13.89 8.29 1.87
N ASP A 66 14.39 9.36 2.47
CA ASP A 66 13.89 9.86 3.76
C ASP A 66 12.81 10.91 3.51
N PHE A 67 11.60 10.69 4.05
CA PHE A 67 10.46 11.59 3.93
C PHE A 67 10.60 12.85 4.79
N ARG A 68 11.50 12.85 5.78
CA ARG A 68 11.84 14.03 6.58
C ARG A 68 12.50 15.12 5.72
N GLN A 69 13.09 14.75 4.59
CA GLN A 69 13.70 15.71 3.66
C GLN A 69 12.64 16.51 2.90
N LYS A 70 12.82 17.83 2.81
CA LYS A 70 11.87 18.76 2.16
C LYS A 70 11.44 18.33 0.75
N PHE A 71 12.37 17.80 -0.06
CA PHE A 71 12.07 17.35 -1.42
C PHE A 71 11.12 16.13 -1.49
N ASN A 72 11.11 15.32 -0.43
CA ASN A 72 10.37 14.06 -0.35
C ASN A 72 9.07 14.20 0.46
N GLN A 73 8.79 15.37 1.06
CA GLN A 73 7.59 15.61 1.87
C GLN A 73 6.28 15.29 1.14
N LYS A 74 6.26 15.39 -0.19
CA LYS A 74 5.12 15.00 -1.04
C LYS A 74 4.69 13.53 -0.90
N PHE A 75 5.58 12.65 -0.44
CA PHE A 75 5.24 11.25 -0.20
C PHE A 75 4.56 11.04 1.15
N TYR A 76 4.80 11.95 2.10
CA TYR A 76 4.34 11.85 3.48
C TYR A 76 3.01 12.56 3.72
N PHE A 77 2.86 13.77 3.17
CA PHE A 77 1.64 14.54 3.32
C PHE A 77 0.59 14.16 2.27
N PRO A 78 -0.72 14.29 2.60
CA PRO A 78 -1.28 14.75 3.87
C PRO A 78 -1.25 13.69 4.98
N ILE A 79 -1.23 14.13 6.25
CA ILE A 79 -1.28 13.23 7.42
C ILE A 79 -2.63 12.54 7.50
N ASP A 80 -3.70 13.33 7.34
CA ASP A 80 -5.07 12.85 7.29
C ASP A 80 -5.53 12.85 5.83
N PRO A 81 -5.98 11.71 5.28
CA PRO A 81 -6.53 11.64 3.93
C PRO A 81 -7.71 12.59 3.75
N GLN A 82 -7.73 13.37 2.66
CA GLN A 82 -8.82 14.30 2.33
C GLN A 82 -9.29 14.04 0.90
N GLN A 83 -10.50 13.50 0.73
CA GLN A 83 -11.09 13.20 -0.59
C GLN A 83 -10.08 12.57 -1.58
N ASN A 84 -9.55 13.35 -2.53
CA ASN A 84 -8.60 12.90 -3.55
C ASN A 84 -7.11 12.98 -3.13
N TRP A 85 -6.80 13.56 -1.97
CA TRP A 85 -5.43 13.74 -1.48
C TRP A 85 -5.14 12.69 -0.42
N LYS A 86 -4.27 11.74 -0.77
CA LYS A 86 -3.80 10.67 0.10
C LYS A 86 -2.27 10.64 0.11
N SER A 87 -1.68 10.27 1.24
CA SER A 87 -0.23 10.03 1.31
C SER A 87 0.13 8.76 0.52
N PHE A 88 1.37 8.67 0.07
CA PHE A 88 1.83 7.55 -0.76
C PHE A 88 1.62 6.19 -0.07
N ILE A 89 1.90 6.12 1.24
CA ILE A 89 1.78 4.88 2.01
C ILE A 89 0.32 4.46 2.17
N VAL A 90 -0.61 5.41 2.36
CA VAL A 90 -2.04 5.11 2.42
C VAL A 90 -2.53 4.53 1.09
N ILE A 91 -2.09 5.09 -0.04
CA ILE A 91 -2.43 4.56 -1.37
C ILE A 91 -1.93 3.12 -1.55
N VAL A 92 -0.68 2.85 -1.15
CA VAL A 92 -0.12 1.49 -1.24
C VAL A 92 -0.89 0.51 -0.35
N LEU A 93 -1.29 0.92 0.85
CA LEU A 93 -2.08 0.08 1.76
C LEU A 93 -3.49 -0.17 1.24
N ASP A 94 -4.14 0.83 0.65
CA ASP A 94 -5.45 0.69 0.01
C ASP A 94 -5.36 -0.31 -1.15
N ALA A 95 -4.36 -0.17 -2.03
CA ALA A 95 -4.13 -1.10 -3.14
C ALA A 95 -3.77 -2.53 -2.69
N LEU A 96 -3.07 -2.69 -1.56
CA LEU A 96 -2.84 -4.00 -0.92
C LEU A 96 -4.13 -4.61 -0.37
N LYS A 97 -5.01 -3.78 0.19
CA LYS A 97 -6.30 -4.21 0.73
C LYS A 97 -7.28 -4.61 -0.38
N GLU A 98 -7.25 -3.90 -1.50
CA GLU A 98 -8.03 -4.20 -2.71
C GLU A 98 -7.48 -5.42 -3.46
N GLY A 99 -6.22 -5.79 -3.21
CA GLY A 99 -5.56 -6.96 -3.81
C GLY A 99 -4.92 -6.68 -5.17
N GLU A 100 -4.78 -5.41 -5.55
CA GLU A 100 -4.05 -5.01 -6.76
C GLU A 100 -2.54 -5.21 -6.61
N LEU A 101 -2.04 -5.06 -5.38
CA LEU A 101 -0.64 -5.26 -5.03
C LEU A 101 -0.46 -6.52 -4.19
N THR A 102 0.69 -7.18 -4.36
CA THR A 102 1.14 -8.29 -3.50
C THR A 102 2.35 -7.84 -2.69
N ALA A 103 2.27 -7.97 -1.37
CA ALA A 103 3.39 -7.71 -0.47
C ALA A 103 4.21 -8.98 -0.27
N TYR A 104 5.48 -8.82 0.08
CA TYR A 104 6.41 -9.93 0.30
C TYR A 104 7.19 -9.72 1.59
N ASP A 105 7.55 -10.82 2.24
CA ASP A 105 8.39 -10.80 3.45
C ASP A 105 9.87 -10.58 3.10
N ILE A 106 10.52 -9.66 3.81
CA ILE A 106 11.96 -9.36 3.69
C ILE A 106 12.77 -9.85 4.90
N SER A 107 12.14 -10.36 5.95
CA SER A 107 12.79 -10.62 7.24
C SER A 107 13.93 -11.66 7.16
N ASN A 108 13.79 -12.67 6.31
CA ASN A 108 14.76 -13.76 6.18
C ASN A 108 15.68 -13.63 4.96
N THR A 109 15.12 -13.28 3.79
CA THR A 109 15.85 -13.28 2.52
C THR A 109 15.42 -12.12 1.63
N ASP A 110 16.38 -11.47 0.98
CA ASP A 110 16.15 -10.42 -0.02
C ASP A 110 15.70 -10.98 -1.39
N GLU A 111 14.87 -12.02 -1.43
CA GLU A 111 14.47 -12.71 -2.67
C GLU A 111 12.96 -12.67 -2.95
N LEU A 112 12.17 -11.97 -2.10
CA LEU A 112 10.74 -11.74 -2.32
C LEU A 112 9.97 -13.03 -2.61
N LEU A 113 10.25 -14.08 -1.85
CA LEU A 113 9.72 -15.43 -2.12
C LEU A 113 8.36 -15.68 -1.46
N ILE A 114 8.13 -15.07 -0.30
CA ILE A 114 6.98 -15.36 0.57
C ILE A 114 5.99 -14.21 0.43
N PRO A 115 4.84 -14.41 -0.25
CA PRO A 115 3.79 -13.40 -0.31
C PRO A 115 3.12 -13.25 1.07
N LEU A 116 2.73 -12.02 1.40
CA LEU A 116 2.03 -11.66 2.64
C LEU A 116 0.66 -11.07 2.32
N THR A 117 -0.31 -11.39 3.18
CA THR A 117 -1.64 -10.79 3.12
C THR A 117 -1.72 -9.51 3.97
N TYR A 118 -2.67 -8.63 3.64
CA TYR A 118 -2.90 -7.38 4.38
C TYR A 118 -3.06 -7.59 5.90
N ASN A 119 -3.81 -8.62 6.30
CA ASN A 119 -4.06 -8.92 7.71
C ASN A 119 -2.78 -9.38 8.44
N GLU A 120 -1.93 -10.16 7.77
CA GLU A 120 -0.65 -10.58 8.33
C GLU A 120 0.31 -9.40 8.51
N ILE A 121 0.29 -8.43 7.60
CA ILE A 121 1.11 -7.21 7.72
C ILE A 121 0.67 -6.41 8.95
N ILE A 122 -0.63 -6.16 9.13
CA ILE A 122 -1.13 -5.42 10.30
C ILE A 122 -0.82 -6.18 11.59
N ALA A 123 -0.97 -7.51 11.59
CA ALA A 123 -0.68 -8.32 12.77
C ALA A 123 0.79 -8.24 13.18
N ARG A 124 1.72 -8.19 12.22
CA ARG A 124 3.16 -8.04 12.48
C ARG A 124 3.53 -6.65 12.98
N GLU A 125 2.86 -5.62 12.49
CA GLU A 125 3.16 -4.23 12.87
C GLU A 125 2.41 -3.74 14.10
N THR A 126 1.39 -4.45 14.55
CA THR A 126 0.73 -4.16 15.83
C THR A 126 1.66 -4.54 16.97
N PHE A 127 2.02 -3.55 17.79
CA PHE A 127 2.90 -3.77 18.93
C PHE A 127 2.08 -4.06 20.19
N GLU A 128 2.40 -5.18 20.85
CA GLU A 128 1.87 -5.54 22.16
C GLU A 128 2.91 -5.15 23.22
N ASP A 129 2.59 -4.15 24.04
CA ASP A 129 3.43 -3.77 25.17
C ASP A 129 2.83 -4.32 26.47
N HIS A 130 3.56 -5.21 27.13
CA HIS A 130 3.19 -5.72 28.45
C HIS A 130 3.70 -4.75 29.51
N ARG A 131 2.79 -3.97 30.09
CA ARG A 131 3.11 -3.06 31.20
C ARG A 131 2.41 -3.50 32.47
N VAL A 132 3.21 -3.66 33.51
CA VAL A 132 2.72 -3.81 34.88
C VAL A 132 2.31 -2.42 35.35
N MET A 133 1.02 -2.22 35.58
CA MET A 133 0.47 -0.96 36.09
C MET A 133 0.04 -1.12 37.54
N ARG A 134 0.16 -0.04 38.31
CA ARG A 134 -0.31 0.01 39.70
C ARG A 134 -1.68 0.69 39.75
N ARG A 135 -2.64 0.10 40.45
CA ARG A 135 -3.96 0.73 40.65
C ARG A 135 -3.82 2.05 41.42
N SER A 136 -4.64 3.05 41.14
CA SER A 136 -4.59 4.35 41.83
C SER A 136 -5.18 4.35 43.25
N TYR A 137 -5.87 3.27 43.65
CA TYR A 137 -6.53 3.15 44.96
C TYR A 137 -5.85 2.08 45.84
N PRO A 138 -5.72 2.27 47.17
CA PRO A 138 -5.23 1.24 48.09
C PRO A 138 -6.05 -0.05 47.96
N PRO A 139 -5.46 -1.25 47.91
CA PRO A 139 -4.10 -1.63 48.33
C PRO A 139 -2.98 -1.45 47.29
N TYR A 140 -3.21 -0.71 46.20
CA TYR A 140 -2.20 -0.45 45.16
C TYR A 140 -1.63 -1.71 44.52
N GLU A 141 -2.47 -2.72 44.31
CA GLU A 141 -2.06 -3.95 43.62
C GLU A 141 -1.57 -3.68 42.19
N GLU A 142 -0.52 -4.39 41.82
CA GLU A 142 0.01 -4.46 40.47
C GLU A 142 -0.85 -5.39 39.63
N TYR A 143 -1.16 -4.99 38.40
CA TYR A 143 -1.87 -5.82 37.44
C TYR A 143 -1.22 -5.70 36.07
N ASP A 144 -1.18 -6.84 35.37
CA ASP A 144 -0.64 -6.92 34.03
C ASP A 144 -1.67 -6.34 33.06
N THR A 145 -1.26 -5.32 32.30
CA THR A 145 -2.03 -4.79 31.19
C THR A 145 -1.28 -5.00 29.89
N VAL A 146 -2.02 -5.40 28.86
CA VAL A 146 -1.51 -5.43 27.48
C VAL A 146 -2.05 -4.19 26.79
N ILE A 147 -1.15 -3.30 26.37
CA ILE A 147 -1.51 -2.13 25.56
C ILE A 147 -1.26 -2.49 24.10
N TYR A 148 -2.31 -2.46 23.30
CA TYR A 148 -2.23 -2.64 21.85
C TYR A 148 -2.00 -1.28 21.18
N THR A 149 -0.85 -1.12 20.52
CA THR A 149 -0.62 0.04 19.65
C THR A 149 -0.89 -0.37 18.22
N GLN A 150 -1.95 0.20 17.64
CA GLN A 150 -2.32 -0.05 16.25
C GLN A 150 -1.32 0.60 15.29
N PHE A 151 -1.09 -0.08 14.16
CA PHE A 151 -0.27 0.45 13.08
C PHE A 151 -0.91 1.71 12.49
N GLN A 152 -0.11 2.77 12.39
CA GLN A 152 -0.51 4.02 11.74
C GLN A 152 0.39 4.27 10.52
N PRO A 153 -0.15 4.51 9.31
CA PRO A 153 0.64 4.78 8.11
C PRO A 153 1.60 5.96 8.26
N THR A 154 1.23 6.93 9.09
CA THR A 154 1.98 8.14 9.45
C THR A 154 3.31 7.85 10.16
N GLN A 155 3.53 6.64 10.66
CA GLN A 155 4.80 6.23 11.29
C GLN A 155 5.89 5.84 10.28
N VAL A 156 5.52 5.62 9.02
CA VAL A 156 6.50 5.34 7.96
C VAL A 156 7.23 6.62 7.58
N MET A 157 8.53 6.65 7.84
CA MET A 157 9.38 7.83 7.62
C MET A 157 10.36 7.66 6.47
N ARG A 158 10.67 6.42 6.08
CA ARG A 158 11.64 6.14 5.03
C ARG A 158 11.10 5.11 4.05
N LEU A 159 11.60 5.17 2.82
CA LEU A 159 11.28 4.24 1.76
C LEU A 159 12.58 3.69 1.18
N ARG A 160 12.78 2.37 1.29
CA ARG A 160 13.87 1.66 0.64
C ARG A 160 13.42 1.15 -0.72
N ILE A 161 14.18 1.47 -1.75
CA ILE A 161 13.93 1.05 -3.13
C ILE A 161 15.01 0.06 -3.52
N LYS A 162 14.58 -1.13 -3.94
CA LYS A 162 15.45 -2.15 -4.52
C LYS A 162 15.54 -1.93 -6.01
N GLU A 163 16.71 -1.55 -6.49
CA GLU A 163 16.94 -1.15 -7.88
C GLU A 163 18.01 -2.03 -8.52
N ASP A 164 17.75 -2.46 -9.75
CA ASP A 164 18.74 -3.08 -10.62
C ASP A 164 19.26 -2.06 -11.62
N TRP A 165 20.51 -1.65 -11.43
CA TRP A 165 21.22 -0.79 -12.35
C TRP A 165 21.90 -1.65 -13.40
N TYR A 166 21.74 -1.32 -14.66
CA TYR A 166 22.38 -2.07 -15.74
C TYR A 166 22.78 -1.18 -16.91
N PHE A 167 23.85 -1.56 -17.59
CA PHE A 167 24.31 -0.89 -18.79
C PHE A 167 23.91 -1.70 -20.02
N ASP A 168 23.05 -1.12 -20.85
CA ASP A 168 22.60 -1.72 -22.10
C ASP A 168 23.55 -1.33 -23.24
N ARG A 169 24.19 -2.34 -23.83
CA ARG A 169 25.12 -2.19 -24.96
C ARG A 169 24.45 -1.59 -26.19
N GLN A 170 23.20 -1.94 -26.48
CA GLN A 170 22.54 -1.48 -27.72
C GLN A 170 22.27 0.01 -27.68
N ARG A 171 21.88 0.52 -26.51
CA ARG A 171 21.50 1.93 -26.31
C ARG A 171 22.63 2.79 -25.77
N SER A 172 23.73 2.16 -25.33
CA SER A 172 24.87 2.81 -24.68
C SER A 172 24.44 3.72 -23.52
N GLN A 173 23.45 3.28 -22.75
CA GLN A 173 22.85 4.04 -21.65
C GLN A 173 22.78 3.18 -20.39
N MET A 174 22.97 3.85 -19.25
CA MET A 174 22.71 3.26 -17.94
C MET A 174 21.22 3.37 -17.64
N MET A 175 20.57 2.23 -17.45
CA MET A 175 19.15 2.15 -17.12
C MET A 175 18.98 1.56 -15.72
N VAL A 176 17.87 1.94 -15.08
CA VAL A 176 17.51 1.47 -13.73
C VAL A 176 16.16 0.78 -13.81
N ARG A 177 16.06 -0.40 -13.18
CA ARG A 177 14.81 -1.13 -13.03
C ARG A 177 14.47 -1.25 -11.55
N ILE A 178 13.35 -0.66 -11.15
CA ILE A 178 12.83 -0.79 -9.79
C ILE A 178 12.20 -2.18 -9.66
N GLN A 179 12.65 -2.95 -8.67
CA GLN A 179 12.17 -4.30 -8.40
C GLN A 179 11.15 -4.31 -7.25
N ALA A 180 11.42 -3.56 -6.18
CA ALA A 180 10.55 -3.52 -5.02
C ALA A 180 10.67 -2.19 -4.27
N LEU A 181 9.60 -1.88 -3.53
CA LEU A 181 9.50 -0.77 -2.60
C LEU A 181 9.27 -1.34 -1.21
N CYS A 182 10.04 -0.89 -0.24
CA CYS A 182 9.97 -1.30 1.16
C CYS A 182 9.77 -0.06 2.02
N PRO A 183 8.54 0.17 2.52
CA PRO A 183 8.28 1.15 3.57
C PRO A 183 9.09 0.80 4.81
N VAL A 184 9.67 1.79 5.49
CA VAL A 184 10.45 1.58 6.71
C VAL A 184 9.96 2.53 7.79
N MET A 185 9.63 1.95 8.94
CA MET A 185 9.27 2.67 10.15
C MET A 185 10.49 2.88 11.04
N ILE A 186 10.51 4.00 11.75
CA ILE A 186 11.52 4.27 12.77
C ILE A 186 10.84 4.02 14.11
N LYS A 187 11.30 3.00 14.83
CA LYS A 187 10.85 2.65 16.18
C LYS A 187 11.94 3.06 17.15
N GLU A 188 11.60 3.81 18.20
CA GLU A 188 12.55 4.11 19.26
C GLU A 188 12.59 2.94 20.25
N ARG A 189 13.76 2.30 20.39
CA ARG A 189 13.98 1.24 21.38
C ARG A 189 15.12 1.68 22.29
N ASN A 190 14.84 1.83 23.59
CA ASN A 190 15.82 2.20 24.61
C ASN A 190 16.60 3.50 24.32
N GLY A 191 15.98 4.47 23.62
CA GLY A 191 16.61 5.74 23.27
C GLY A 191 17.44 5.74 21.97
N GLU A 192 17.48 4.62 21.24
CA GLU A 192 18.06 4.54 19.89
C GLU A 192 16.96 4.38 18.84
N GLU A 193 17.08 5.13 17.73
CA GLU A 193 16.22 4.99 16.55
C GLU A 193 16.59 3.69 15.81
N VAL A 194 15.72 2.68 15.88
CA VAL A 194 15.87 1.43 15.14
C VAL A 194 14.93 1.44 13.94
N THR A 195 15.47 1.17 12.74
CA THR A 195 14.66 1.03 11.53
C THR A 195 14.05 -0.36 11.44
N SER A 196 12.72 -0.44 11.37
CA SER A 196 11.97 -1.66 11.08
C SER A 196 11.45 -1.58 9.64
N PRO A 197 11.79 -2.53 8.74
CA PRO A 197 11.13 -2.67 7.45
C PRO A 197 9.68 -3.13 7.62
#